data_AF-A0A533MLS5-F1
#
_entry.id   AF-A0A533MLS5-F1
#
_cell.length_a   1.000
_cell.length_b   1.000
_cell.length_c   1.000
_cell.angle_alpha   90.00
_cell.angle_beta   90.00
_cell.angle_gamma   90.00
#
_symmetry.space_group_name_H-M   'P 1'
#
loop_
_entity.id
_entity.type
_entity.pdbx_description
1 polymer ?
#
loop_
_entity_poly.entity_id
_entity_poly.type
_entity_poly.pdbx_seq_one_letter_code
_entity_poly.pdbx_strand_id
1 'polypeptide(L)' 'MLDMKKTLSLEEFIDLDELQAIQNSFARAVGISSVILSPEGKLLTKFTDPTGFCSLIQSTEKGKDRCFRSFM' A
#
# COMPACT_ATOMS: atom_id res chain seq x y z
N MET A 1 -12.99 -33.91 -7.59
CA MET A 1 -13.52 -32.68 -6.98
C MET A 1 -12.34 -31.76 -6.80
N LEU A 2 -12.29 -30.63 -7.51
CA LEU A 2 -11.18 -29.69 -7.38
C LEU A 2 -11.29 -29.03 -6.01
N ASP A 3 -10.28 -29.23 -5.16
CA ASP A 3 -10.05 -28.41 -3.97
C ASP A 3 -9.97 -26.94 -4.41
N MET A 4 -11.05 -26.21 -4.16
CA MET A 4 -11.10 -24.77 -4.32
C MET A 4 -10.19 -24.20 -3.25
N LYS A 5 -8.91 -23.97 -3.57
CA LYS A 5 -7.94 -23.29 -2.71
C LYS A 5 -8.61 -22.03 -2.17
N LYS A 6 -8.97 -22.03 -0.88
CA LYS A 6 -9.44 -20.83 -0.18
C LYS A 6 -8.32 -19.80 -0.29
N THR A 7 -8.55 -18.72 -1.04
CA THR A 7 -7.66 -17.56 -1.01
C THR A 7 -7.81 -16.94 0.37
N LEU A 8 -6.76 -17.05 1.18
CA LEU A 8 -6.73 -16.43 2.50
C LEU A 8 -6.27 -14.98 2.31
N SER A 9 -6.96 -14.06 2.97
CA SER A 9 -6.60 -12.64 2.91
C SER A 9 -5.40 -12.38 3.82
N LEU A 10 -4.61 -11.36 3.51
CA LEU A 10 -3.44 -11.02 4.34
C LEU A 10 -3.89 -10.59 5.75
N GLU A 11 -5.03 -9.92 5.84
CA GLU A 11 -5.66 -9.47 7.08
C GLU A 11 -6.14 -10.62 7.98
N GLU A 12 -6.29 -11.84 7.45
CA GLU A 12 -6.55 -13.03 8.28
C GLU A 12 -5.28 -13.52 9.04
N PHE A 13 -4.08 -13.05 8.66
CA PHE A 13 -2.80 -13.53 9.19
C PHE A 13 -1.99 -12.49 9.97
N ILE A 14 -2.15 -11.21 9.65
CA ILE A 14 -1.36 -10.14 10.26
C ILE A 14 -2.26 -8.94 10.58
N ASP A 15 -1.99 -8.31 11.71
CA ASP A 15 -2.59 -7.03 12.07
C ASP A 15 -2.12 -5.92 11.10
N LEU A 16 -3.03 -5.05 10.67
CA LEU A 16 -2.71 -4.03 9.67
C LEU A 16 -1.73 -2.96 10.20
N ASP A 17 -1.73 -2.68 11.50
CA ASP A 17 -0.78 -1.75 12.10
C ASP A 17 0.62 -2.38 12.18
N GLU A 18 0.72 -3.68 12.45
CA GLU A 18 1.99 -4.42 12.35
C GLU A 18 2.52 -4.46 10.92
N LEU A 19 1.64 -4.78 9.94
CA LEU A 19 1.99 -4.75 8.53
C LEU A 19 2.49 -3.36 8.10
N GLN A 20 1.83 -2.30 8.56
CA GLN A 20 2.25 -0.93 8.34
C GLN A 20 3.62 -0.62 8.95
N ALA A 21 3.92 -1.13 10.15
CA ALA A 21 5.22 -0.95 10.81
C ALA A 21 6.35 -1.65 10.05
N ILE A 22 6.09 -2.85 9.52
CA ILE A 22 7.03 -3.60 8.67
C ILE A 22 7.30 -2.84 7.37
N GLN A 23 6.26 -2.43 6.64
CA GLN A 23 6.40 -1.60 5.44
C GLN A 23 7.19 -0.33 5.74
N ASN A 24 6.86 0.32 6.86
CA ASN A 24 7.51 1.56 7.28
C ASN A 24 9.02 1.40 7.45
N SER A 25 9.43 0.29 8.07
CA SER A 25 10.83 -0.02 8.33
C SER A 25 11.57 -0.33 7.04
N PHE A 26 10.97 -1.12 6.14
CA PHE A 26 11.54 -1.42 4.83
C PHE A 26 11.69 -0.18 3.96
N ALA A 27 10.62 0.61 3.81
CA ALA A 27 10.58 1.83 2.99
C ALA A 27 11.68 2.81 3.41
N ARG A 28 11.81 3.07 4.72
CA ARG A 28 12.87 3.95 5.25
C ARG A 28 14.27 3.38 5.08
N ALA A 29 14.45 2.06 5.26
CA ALA A 29 15.75 1.43 5.11
C ALA A 29 16.26 1.47 3.66
N VAL A 30 15.35 1.33 2.69
CA VAL A 30 15.67 1.32 1.25
C VAL A 30 15.59 2.72 0.62
N GLY A 31 14.92 3.67 1.28
CA GLY A 31 14.71 5.02 0.77
C GLY A 31 13.70 5.08 -0.38
N ILE A 32 12.61 4.31 -0.27
CA ILE A 32 11.54 4.26 -1.27
C ILE A 32 10.18 4.60 -0.66
N SER A 33 9.30 5.14 -1.49
CA SER A 33 7.87 5.22 -1.16
C SER A 33 7.22 3.85 -1.35
N SER A 34 6.37 3.44 -0.42
CA SER A 34 5.72 2.13 -0.46
C SER A 34 4.28 2.20 0.04
N VAL A 35 3.43 1.36 -0.55
CA VAL A 35 2.04 1.10 -0.15
C VAL A 35 1.68 -0.33 -0.57
N ILE A 36 0.88 -1.02 0.22
CA ILE A 36 0.39 -2.39 -0.06
C ILE A 36 -1.10 -2.30 -0.35
N LEU A 37 -1.51 -2.93 -1.45
CA LEU A 37 -2.90 -3.09 -1.85
C LEU A 37 -3.32 -4.57 -1.77
N SER A 38 -4.60 -4.80 -1.53
CA SER A 38 -5.22 -6.12 -1.70
C SER A 38 -5.26 -6.48 -3.19
N PRO A 39 -5.50 -7.76 -3.54
CA PRO A 39 -5.71 -8.17 -4.93
C PRO A 39 -6.83 -7.40 -5.66
N GLU A 40 -7.80 -6.86 -4.91
CA GLU A 40 -8.92 -6.05 -5.40
C GLU A 40 -8.58 -4.54 -5.46
N GLY A 41 -7.34 -4.15 -5.18
CA GLY A 41 -6.89 -2.76 -5.21
C GLY A 41 -7.25 -1.95 -3.96
N LYS A 42 -7.72 -2.58 -2.88
CA LYS A 42 -7.98 -1.90 -1.61
C LYS A 42 -6.67 -1.62 -0.89
N LEU A 43 -6.46 -0.40 -0.41
CA LEU A 43 -5.30 -0.09 0.44
C LEU A 43 -5.33 -0.92 1.74
N LEU A 44 -4.27 -1.69 1.96
CA LEU A 44 -4.02 -2.41 3.23
C LEU A 44 -3.15 -1.58 4.17
N THR A 45 -2.30 -0.72 3.61
CA THR A 45 -1.45 0.23 4.35
C THR A 45 -1.61 1.64 3.79
N LYS A 46 -1.09 2.61 4.54
CA LYS A 46 -0.88 4.00 4.13
C LYS A 46 0.47 4.12 3.42
N PHE A 47 0.62 5.18 2.64
CA PHE A 47 1.89 5.53 2.02
C PHE A 47 2.97 5.80 3.08
N THR A 48 4.13 5.19 2.91
CA THR A 48 5.34 5.52 3.67
C THR A 48 6.29 6.36 2.84
N ASP A 49 6.92 7.36 3.46
CA ASP A 49 8.08 8.10 2.94
C ASP A 49 7.90 8.62 1.50
N PRO A 50 6.86 9.45 1.25
CA PRO A 50 6.65 10.00 -0.08
C PRO A 50 7.84 10.88 -0.47
N THR A 51 8.49 10.55 -1.59
CA THR A 51 9.57 11.37 -2.16
C THR A 51 9.08 12.79 -2.47
N GLY A 52 10.00 13.71 -2.77
CA GLY A 52 9.64 15.08 -3.16
C GLY A 52 8.65 15.14 -4.33
N PHE A 53 8.77 14.22 -5.30
CA PHE A 53 7.82 14.12 -6.41
C PHE A 53 6.44 13.62 -5.96
N CYS A 54 6.39 12.59 -5.11
CA CYS A 54 5.12 12.09 -4.55
C CYS A 54 4.40 13.21 -3.77
N SER A 55 5.14 13.94 -2.94
CA SER A 55 4.62 15.07 -2.17
C SER A 55 4.10 16.20 -3.08
N LEU A 56 4.82 16.51 -4.17
CA LEU A 56 4.39 17.49 -5.16
C LEU A 56 3.07 17.08 -5.83
N ILE A 57 2.97 15.85 -6.32
CA ILE A 57 1.74 15.37 -6.99
C ILE A 57 0.56 15.30 -6.02
N GLN A 58 0.78 14.87 -4.77
CA GLN A 58 -0.27 14.75 -3.75
C GLN A 58 -0.63 16.08 -3.08
N SER A 59 0.03 17.19 -3.46
CA SER A 59 -0.23 18.53 -2.88
C SER A 59 -1.58 19.13 -3.25
N THR A 60 -2.26 18.57 -4.25
CA THR A 60 -3.61 18.97 -4.67
C THR A 60 -4.54 17.77 -4.60
N GLU A 61 -5.82 17.99 -4.31
CA GLU A 61 -6.84 16.94 -4.30
C GLU A 61 -6.88 16.17 -5.63
N LYS A 62 -6.93 16.89 -6.75
CA LYS A 62 -6.94 16.29 -8.10
C LYS A 62 -5.67 15.49 -8.40
N GLY A 63 -4.50 15.96 -7.95
CA GLY A 63 -3.23 15.27 -8.12
C GLY A 63 -3.14 14.01 -7.28
N LYS A 64 -3.58 14.09 -6.02
CA LYS A 64 -3.73 12.95 -5.10
C LYS A 64 -4.66 11.88 -5.69
N ASP A 65 -5.84 12.26 -6.18
CA ASP A 65 -6.79 11.32 -6.79
C ASP A 65 -6.24 10.64 -8.05
N ARG A 66 -5.45 11.36 -8.85
CA ARG A 66 -4.81 10.80 -10.05
C ARG A 66 -3.67 9.86 -9.68
N CYS A 67 -2.87 10.21 -8.66
CA CYS A 67 -1.82 9.36 -8.14
C CYS A 67 -2.39 8.03 -7.64
N PHE A 68 -3.46 8.04 -6.84
CA PHE A 68 -4.10 6.81 -6.37
C PHE A 68 -4.63 5.94 -7.52
N ARG A 69 -5.16 6.55 -8.58
CA ARG A 69 -5.61 5.83 -9.78
C ARG A 69 -4.49 5.21 -10.60
N SER A 70 -3.23 5.61 -10.44
CA SER A 70 -2.11 4.98 -11.16
C SER A 70 -1.72 3.61 -10.59
N PHE A 71 -2.23 3.23 -9.42
CA PHE A 71 -1.98 1.93 -8.79
C PHE A 71 -3.07 0.89 -9.09
N MET A 72 -4.19 1.29 -9.70
CA MET A 72 -5.32 0.44 -10.09
C MET A 72 -5.36 0.25 -11.60
#